data_AF-A0A6H1ZN43-F1
#
_entry.id   AF-A0A6H1ZN43-F1
#
_cell.length_a   1.000
_cell.length_b   1.000
_cell.length_c   1.000
_cell.angle_alpha   90.00
_cell.angle_beta   90.00
_cell.angle_gamma   90.00
#
_symmetry.space_group_name_H-M   'P 1'
#
loop_
_entity.id
_entity.type
_entity.pdbx_description
1 polymer ?
#
loop_
_entity_poly.entity_id
_entity_poly.type
_entity_poly.pdbx_seq_one_letter_code
_entity_poly.pdbx_strand_id
1 'polypeptide(L)'
;MGIGCWENQPPKELLLIAVPHTGLAVFDWAVGLKILQPPVNFNIITNKGLPIDRARCDLVEQAKKMGGTHIFFLDSDVVLPPDGLIRLWNRKLPIVAGIYGSKHETPAVWIEKAKSGQSRYASVMPPTLEQNQLFTHPDMVAGAGCLLIQMEVFDRLKDPYFLWTQGREKDGVSEDFYFFEKCREAGIPIHIDTTVRCRHIDFSMLEWTGERKRLQL
;
A
#
# COMPACT_ATOMS: atom_id res chain seq x y z
N MET A 1 -29.73 41.93 6.55
CA MET A 1 -28.39 41.30 6.45
C MET A 1 -28.57 39.80 6.61
N GLY A 2 -28.73 39.06 5.51
CA GLY A 2 -28.72 37.60 5.52
C GLY A 2 -27.40 37.15 4.94
N ILE A 3 -26.43 36.84 5.79
CA ILE A 3 -25.16 36.25 5.35
C ILE A 3 -25.46 34.78 5.09
N GLY A 4 -25.51 34.40 3.82
CA GLY A 4 -25.73 33.03 3.40
C GLY A 4 -24.61 32.13 3.92
N CYS A 5 -24.98 31.15 4.75
CA CYS A 5 -24.11 30.07 5.23
C CYS A 5 -23.94 29.01 4.13
N TRP A 6 -23.50 29.42 2.94
CA TRP A 6 -23.40 28.57 1.75
C TRP A 6 -22.00 28.65 1.14
N GLU A 7 -20.97 28.26 1.88
CA GLU A 7 -19.67 27.93 1.28
C GLU A 7 -18.78 27.35 2.38
N ASN A 8 -18.86 26.03 2.53
CA ASN A 8 -17.84 25.11 3.05
C ASN A 8 -18.54 23.78 3.37
N GLN A 9 -19.20 23.19 2.38
CA GLN A 9 -19.36 21.74 2.48
C GLN A 9 -17.95 21.16 2.32
N PRO A 10 -17.47 20.35 3.28
CA PRO A 10 -16.16 19.72 3.14
C PRO A 10 -16.11 18.99 1.80
N PRO A 11 -14.96 18.98 1.11
CA PRO A 11 -14.84 18.28 -0.17
C PRO A 11 -15.36 16.86 0.01
N LYS A 12 -16.24 16.44 -0.91
CA LYS A 12 -16.86 15.13 -0.85
C LYS A 12 -15.74 14.08 -0.88
N GLU A 13 -15.59 13.34 0.21
CA GLU A 13 -14.58 12.29 0.32
C GLU A 13 -14.76 11.28 -0.82
N LEU A 14 -13.67 11.08 -1.57
CA LEU A 14 -13.57 10.14 -2.68
C LEU A 14 -12.35 9.26 -2.49
N LEU A 15 -12.57 7.95 -2.42
CA LEU A 15 -11.55 6.93 -2.30
C LEU A 15 -11.26 6.27 -3.64
N LEU A 16 -9.99 6.15 -4.01
CA LEU A 16 -9.57 5.40 -5.21
C LEU A 16 -8.89 4.11 -4.77
N ILE A 17 -9.50 2.97 -5.05
CA ILE A 17 -8.87 1.67 -4.85
C ILE A 17 -7.98 1.42 -6.07
N ALA A 18 -6.67 1.48 -5.85
CA ALA A 18 -5.63 1.39 -6.86
C ALA A 18 -5.06 -0.03 -6.91
N VAL A 19 -5.30 -0.72 -8.03
CA VAL A 19 -4.90 -2.13 -8.22
C VAL A 19 -3.88 -2.22 -9.36
N PRO A 20 -2.57 -2.23 -9.07
CA PRO A 20 -1.58 -2.65 -10.05
C PRO A 20 -1.69 -4.17 -10.25
N HIS A 21 -1.67 -4.64 -11.50
CA HIS A 21 -1.77 -6.07 -11.79
C HIS A 21 -1.01 -6.51 -13.05
N THR A 22 -0.56 -7.76 -13.07
CA THR A 22 -0.02 -8.41 -14.29
C THR A 22 -1.11 -9.00 -15.19
N GLY A 23 -2.37 -8.97 -14.75
CA GLY A 23 -3.52 -9.52 -15.49
C GLY A 23 -4.04 -10.84 -14.95
N LEU A 24 -3.49 -11.32 -13.83
CA LEU A 24 -4.02 -12.44 -13.07
C LEU A 24 -4.52 -11.92 -11.71
N ALA A 25 -5.76 -12.27 -11.38
CA ALA A 25 -6.31 -12.13 -10.04
C ALA A 25 -7.11 -13.41 -9.76
N VAL A 26 -6.98 -13.94 -8.55
CA VAL A 26 -7.77 -15.11 -8.17
C VAL A 26 -9.19 -14.76 -7.80
N PHE A 27 -10.05 -15.77 -7.91
CA PHE A 27 -11.43 -15.65 -7.53
C PHE A 27 -11.61 -15.21 -6.07
N ASP A 28 -10.79 -15.74 -5.14
CA ASP A 28 -10.77 -15.31 -3.74
C ASP A 28 -10.53 -13.80 -3.58
N TRP A 29 -9.62 -13.24 -4.38
CA TRP A 29 -9.34 -11.81 -4.39
C TRP A 29 -10.53 -11.02 -4.95
N ALA A 30 -11.12 -11.47 -6.05
CA ALA A 30 -12.27 -10.81 -6.67
C ALA A 30 -13.51 -10.80 -5.76
N VAL A 31 -13.77 -11.91 -5.07
CA VAL A 31 -14.82 -12.00 -4.05
C VAL A 31 -14.49 -11.07 -2.89
N GLY A 32 -13.25 -11.08 -2.40
CA GLY A 32 -12.77 -10.18 -1.35
C GLY A 32 -13.02 -8.71 -1.68
N LEU A 33 -12.65 -8.28 -2.89
CA LEU A 33 -12.89 -6.91 -3.39
C LEU A 33 -14.39 -6.58 -3.41
N LYS A 34 -15.23 -7.52 -3.86
CA LYS A 34 -16.69 -7.30 -3.97
C LYS A 34 -17.38 -7.13 -2.62
N ILE A 35 -16.88 -7.78 -1.57
CA ILE A 35 -17.46 -7.73 -0.22
C ILE A 35 -16.81 -6.68 0.68
N LEU A 36 -15.87 -5.88 0.17
CA LEU A 36 -15.31 -4.76 0.92
C LEU A 36 -16.43 -3.81 1.36
N GLN A 37 -16.22 -3.24 2.54
CA GLN A 37 -17.10 -2.23 3.13
C GLN A 37 -16.43 -0.86 3.05
N PRO A 38 -16.39 -0.21 1.87
CA PRO A 38 -15.80 1.11 1.73
C PRO A 38 -16.64 2.12 2.53
N PRO A 39 -16.00 2.97 3.34
CA PRO A 39 -16.69 3.90 4.25
C PRO A 39 -17.25 5.13 3.52
N VAL A 40 -16.82 5.36 2.29
CA VAL A 40 -17.17 6.52 1.46
C VAL A 40 -17.36 6.09 0.01
N ASN A 41 -17.81 7.03 -0.83
CA ASN A 41 -17.83 6.82 -2.27
C ASN A 41 -16.42 6.45 -2.78
N PHE A 42 -16.37 5.45 -3.65
CA PHE A 42 -15.11 4.96 -4.18
C PHE A 42 -15.20 4.63 -5.66
N ASN A 43 -14.05 4.69 -6.34
CA ASN A 43 -13.85 4.11 -7.66
C ASN A 43 -12.66 3.15 -7.61
N ILE A 44 -12.64 2.19 -8.52
CA ILE A 44 -11.48 1.30 -8.72
C ILE A 44 -10.72 1.80 -9.95
N ILE A 45 -9.41 1.99 -9.81
CA ILE A 45 -8.49 2.33 -10.90
C ILE A 45 -7.43 1.24 -11.00
N THR A 46 -7.11 0.83 -12.22
CA THR A 46 -6.16 -0.27 -12.45
C THR A 46 -5.26 0.04 -13.63
N ASN A 47 -4.08 -0.58 -13.65
CA ASN A 47 -3.21 -0.60 -14.82
C ASN A 47 -2.49 -1.95 -14.94
N LYS A 48 -2.05 -2.26 -16.15
CA LYS A 48 -1.47 -3.56 -16.51
C LYS A 48 -0.16 -3.40 -17.25
N GLY A 49 0.82 -4.25 -16.91
CA GLY A 49 2.03 -4.46 -17.72
C GLY A 49 3.06 -3.34 -17.63
N LEU A 50 2.90 -2.41 -16.70
CA LEU A 50 3.93 -1.43 -16.35
C LEU A 50 4.84 -2.01 -15.26
N PRO A 51 6.13 -1.62 -15.22
CA PRO A 51 6.96 -1.82 -14.04
C PRO A 51 6.25 -1.30 -12.78
N ILE A 52 6.34 -2.02 -11.65
CA ILE A 52 5.51 -1.76 -10.46
C ILE A 52 5.67 -0.33 -9.92
N ASP A 53 6.88 0.22 -9.96
CA ASP A 53 7.17 1.61 -9.58
C ASP A 53 6.40 2.61 -10.45
N ARG A 54 6.47 2.43 -11.78
CA ARG A 54 5.73 3.25 -12.74
C ARG A 54 4.23 3.05 -12.63
N ALA A 55 3.78 1.81 -12.40
CA ALA A 55 2.38 1.46 -12.22
C ALA A 55 1.75 2.21 -11.03
N ARG A 56 2.43 2.23 -9.88
CA ARG A 56 1.96 2.96 -8.69
C ARG A 56 1.94 4.48 -8.93
N CYS A 57 2.97 5.05 -9.56
CA CYS A 57 2.98 6.47 -9.89
C CYS A 57 1.84 6.87 -10.83
N ASP A 58 1.59 6.08 -11.88
CA ASP A 58 0.48 6.30 -12.81
C ASP A 58 -0.90 6.25 -12.11
N LEU A 59 -1.09 5.31 -11.17
CA LEU A 59 -2.32 5.23 -10.37
C LEU A 59 -2.51 6.46 -9.47
N VAL A 60 -1.43 7.01 -8.91
CA VAL A 60 -1.48 8.29 -8.17
C VAL A 60 -1.90 9.43 -9.08
N GLU A 61 -1.32 9.54 -10.28
CA GLU A 61 -1.70 10.56 -11.26
C GLU A 61 -3.18 10.44 -11.67
N GLN A 62 -3.67 9.22 -11.89
CA GLN A 62 -5.09 8.97 -12.17
C GLN A 62 -5.97 9.40 -11.00
N ALA A 63 -5.61 9.04 -9.76
CA ALA A 63 -6.35 9.44 -8.58
C ALA A 63 -6.40 10.97 -8.40
N LYS A 64 -5.29 11.68 -8.69
CA LYS A 64 -5.25 13.15 -8.71
C LYS A 64 -6.21 13.72 -9.76
N LYS A 65 -6.17 13.21 -11.00
CA LYS A 65 -7.05 13.66 -12.09
C LYS A 65 -8.54 13.47 -11.78
N MET A 66 -8.88 12.45 -11.01
CA MET A 66 -10.25 12.16 -10.58
C MET A 66 -10.72 12.95 -9.35
N GLY A 67 -9.86 13.82 -8.77
CA GLY A 67 -10.19 14.56 -7.55
C GLY A 67 -10.26 13.66 -6.31
N GLY A 68 -9.47 12.59 -6.28
CA GLY A 68 -9.37 11.71 -5.13
C GLY A 68 -8.92 12.43 -3.86
N THR A 69 -9.55 12.10 -2.75
CA THR A 69 -9.08 12.53 -1.42
C THR A 69 -8.16 11.51 -0.78
N HIS A 70 -8.35 10.23 -1.14
CA HIS A 70 -7.57 9.11 -0.63
C HIS A 70 -7.31 8.12 -1.77
N ILE A 71 -6.17 7.46 -1.70
CA ILE A 71 -5.83 6.30 -2.53
C ILE A 71 -5.54 5.12 -1.62
N PHE A 72 -6.11 3.97 -1.95
CA PHE A 72 -5.85 2.70 -1.27
C PHE A 72 -5.21 1.74 -2.27
N PHE A 73 -3.93 1.46 -2.08
CA PHE A 73 -3.25 0.43 -2.85
C PHE A 73 -3.65 -0.95 -2.33
N LEU A 74 -4.17 -1.77 -3.24
CA LEU A 74 -4.51 -3.16 -3.03
C LEU A 74 -3.91 -3.98 -4.16
N ASP A 75 -2.83 -4.70 -3.88
CA ASP A 75 -2.18 -5.54 -4.90
C ASP A 75 -3.10 -6.69 -5.29
N SER A 76 -3.01 -7.17 -6.54
CA SER A 76 -3.90 -8.22 -7.09
C SER A 76 -3.72 -9.60 -6.44
N ASP A 77 -2.73 -9.74 -5.56
CA ASP A 77 -2.40 -10.94 -4.80
C ASP A 77 -2.61 -10.79 -3.29
N VAL A 78 -3.13 -9.65 -2.83
CA VAL A 78 -3.44 -9.37 -1.41
C VAL A 78 -4.94 -9.36 -1.19
N VAL A 79 -5.43 -10.26 -0.32
CA VAL A 79 -6.85 -10.32 0.06
C VAL A 79 -7.06 -9.68 1.43
N LEU A 80 -7.71 -8.51 1.41
CA LEU A 80 -8.08 -7.75 2.59
C LEU A 80 -9.28 -8.38 3.33
N PRO A 81 -9.33 -8.32 4.68
CA PRO A 81 -10.57 -8.58 5.41
C PRO A 81 -11.69 -7.65 4.95
N PRO A 82 -12.97 -8.09 4.94
CA PRO A 82 -14.09 -7.27 4.45
C PRO A 82 -14.22 -5.91 5.13
N ASP A 83 -13.88 -5.84 6.41
CA ASP A 83 -13.90 -4.63 7.23
C ASP A 83 -12.51 -3.99 7.41
N GLY A 84 -11.48 -4.51 6.73
CA GLY A 84 -10.12 -3.98 6.83
C GLY A 84 -10.03 -2.52 6.36
N LEU A 85 -10.68 -2.19 5.24
CA LEU A 85 -10.66 -0.85 4.67
C LEU A 85 -11.33 0.19 5.58
N ILE A 86 -12.48 -0.14 6.19
CA ILE A 86 -13.15 0.76 7.13
C ILE A 86 -12.35 0.94 8.43
N ARG A 87 -11.66 -0.11 8.91
CA ARG A 87 -10.75 0.00 10.07
C ARG A 87 -9.59 0.96 9.77
N LEU A 88 -8.92 0.82 8.63
CA LEU A 88 -7.84 1.72 8.19
C LEU A 88 -8.34 3.16 8.06
N TRP A 89 -9.48 3.34 7.38
CA TRP A 89 -10.09 4.66 7.18
C TRP A 89 -10.39 5.38 8.49
N ASN A 90 -10.98 4.68 9.46
CA ASN A 90 -11.37 5.25 10.74
C ASN A 90 -10.17 5.69 11.60
N ARG A 91 -8.94 5.32 11.24
CA ARG A 91 -7.74 5.87 11.88
C ARG A 91 -7.51 7.35 11.59
N LYS A 92 -8.00 7.85 10.44
CA LYS A 92 -7.83 9.25 10.00
C LYS A 92 -6.36 9.69 10.00
N LEU A 93 -5.49 8.82 9.50
CA LEU A 93 -4.04 9.03 9.44
C LEU A 93 -3.62 9.37 8.00
N PRO A 94 -2.54 10.15 7.81
CA PRO A 94 -2.06 10.50 6.48
C PRO A 94 -1.63 9.26 5.69
N ILE A 95 -1.03 8.29 6.37
CA ILE A 95 -0.58 7.02 5.81
C ILE A 95 -0.87 5.92 6.83
N VAL A 96 -1.58 4.86 6.43
CA VAL A 96 -1.76 3.66 7.25
C VAL A 96 -1.76 2.38 6.41
N ALA A 97 -0.94 1.42 6.82
CA ALA A 97 -0.85 0.12 6.16
C ALA A 97 -1.46 -1.01 7.01
N GLY A 98 -2.00 -2.02 6.36
CA GLY A 98 -2.28 -3.32 6.96
C GLY A 98 -1.07 -4.24 6.87
N ILE A 99 -1.13 -5.39 7.54
CA ILE A 99 -0.04 -6.39 7.52
C ILE A 99 -0.42 -7.59 6.68
N TYR A 100 0.57 -8.19 6.02
CA TYR A 100 0.46 -9.44 5.28
C TYR A 100 1.84 -10.13 5.23
N GLY A 101 1.84 -11.41 4.89
CA GLY A 101 3.09 -12.17 4.70
C GLY A 101 3.82 -11.72 3.44
N SER A 102 5.13 -11.57 3.53
CA SER A 102 6.00 -11.35 2.38
C SER A 102 6.37 -12.66 1.69
N LYS A 103 7.03 -12.56 0.54
CA LYS A 103 7.57 -13.71 -0.20
C LYS A 103 8.64 -14.51 0.57
N HIS A 104 9.15 -13.95 1.68
CA HIS A 104 10.17 -14.55 2.54
C HIS A 104 9.58 -15.12 3.84
N GLU A 105 8.26 -15.36 3.90
CA GLU A 105 7.56 -15.94 5.06
C GLU A 105 7.64 -15.08 6.33
N THR A 106 8.06 -13.82 6.19
CA THR A 106 8.07 -12.82 7.26
C THR A 106 7.02 -11.75 6.98
N PRO A 107 6.50 -11.06 8.01
CA PRO A 107 5.61 -9.92 7.81
C PRO A 107 6.24 -8.85 6.90
N ALA A 108 5.43 -8.27 6.01
CA ALA A 108 5.84 -7.19 5.10
C ALA A 108 5.97 -5.84 5.83
N VAL A 109 6.71 -5.84 6.94
CA VAL A 109 6.99 -4.72 7.82
C VAL A 109 8.45 -4.80 8.25
N TRP A 110 9.18 -3.71 8.09
CA TRP A 110 10.60 -3.62 8.45
C TRP A 110 10.91 -2.33 9.19
N ILE A 111 12.02 -2.34 9.93
CA ILE A 111 12.61 -1.18 10.58
C ILE A 111 14.05 -1.02 10.09
N GLU A 112 14.43 0.20 9.73
CA GLU A 112 15.82 0.50 9.41
C GLU A 112 16.69 0.40 10.68
N LYS A 113 17.76 -0.40 10.62
CA LYS A 113 18.71 -0.64 11.72
C LYS A 113 20.12 -0.15 11.40
N ALA A 114 20.43 0.10 10.14
CA ALA A 114 21.70 0.65 9.70
C ALA A 114 21.45 1.67 8.59
N LYS A 115 22.42 2.55 8.31
CA LYS A 115 22.27 3.57 7.24
C LYS A 115 22.56 3.05 5.83
N SER A 116 23.19 1.88 5.70
CA SER A 116 23.62 1.31 4.43
C SER A 116 23.91 -0.19 4.55
N GLY A 117 24.01 -0.87 3.41
CA GLY A 117 24.39 -2.29 3.32
C GLY A 117 23.25 -3.30 3.45
N GLN A 118 23.59 -4.59 3.36
CA GLN A 118 22.61 -5.69 3.27
C GLN A 118 21.70 -5.83 4.51
N SER A 119 22.16 -5.42 5.69
CA SER A 119 21.40 -5.48 6.94
C SER A 119 20.69 -4.17 7.28
N ARG A 120 20.50 -3.29 6.28
CA ARG A 120 19.87 -1.97 6.46
C ARG A 120 18.50 -2.08 7.11
N TYR A 121 17.68 -3.03 6.66
CA TYR A 121 16.32 -3.25 7.15
C TYR A 121 16.17 -4.60 7.82
N ALA A 122 15.56 -4.60 9.00
CA ALA A 122 15.21 -5.82 9.73
C ALA A 122 13.69 -5.97 9.77
N SER A 123 13.18 -7.17 9.43
CA SER A 123 11.74 -7.45 9.53
C SER A 123 11.29 -7.38 10.99
N VAL A 124 10.10 -6.81 11.21
CA VAL A 124 9.50 -6.77 12.55
C VAL A 124 8.97 -8.15 12.91
N MET A 125 9.38 -8.64 14.08
CA MET A 125 9.04 -9.99 14.51
C MET A 125 7.55 -10.13 14.87
N PRO A 126 6.94 -11.31 14.61
CA PRO A 126 5.53 -11.56 14.86
C PRO A 126 5.01 -11.18 16.25
N PRO A 127 5.73 -11.40 17.37
CA PRO A 127 5.22 -11.05 18.71
C PRO A 127 4.89 -9.56 18.88
N THR A 128 5.59 -8.66 18.16
CA THR A 128 5.28 -7.23 18.17
C THR A 128 4.01 -6.93 17.37
N LEU A 129 3.77 -7.67 16.29
CA LEU A 129 2.61 -7.51 15.41
C LEU A 129 1.35 -8.22 15.93
N GLU A 130 1.51 -9.17 16.86
CA GLU A 130 0.38 -9.89 17.46
C GLU A 130 -0.43 -9.04 18.45
N GLN A 131 0.09 -7.87 18.84
CA GLN A 131 -0.51 -6.99 19.87
C GLN A 131 -1.82 -6.29 19.42
N ASN A 132 -2.27 -6.47 18.17
CA ASN A 132 -3.55 -5.96 17.65
C ASN A 132 -3.77 -4.46 17.93
N GLN A 133 -2.75 -3.67 17.66
CA GLN A 133 -2.71 -2.24 17.90
C GLN A 133 -2.24 -1.46 16.67
N LEU A 134 -2.42 -0.15 16.74
CA LEU A 134 -1.75 0.78 15.85
C LEU A 134 -0.27 0.86 16.26
N PHE A 135 0.63 0.52 15.33
CA PHE A 135 2.07 0.55 15.51
C PHE A 135 2.67 1.69 14.67
N THR A 136 3.57 2.46 15.25
CA THR A 136 4.25 3.59 14.61
C THR A 136 5.70 3.58 15.04
N HIS A 137 6.61 3.69 14.09
CA HIS A 137 8.04 3.80 14.36
C HIS A 137 8.68 4.74 13.33
N PRO A 138 9.59 5.65 13.72
CA PRO A 138 10.16 6.66 12.81
C PRO A 138 10.89 6.05 11.61
N ASP A 139 11.55 4.92 11.82
CA ASP A 139 12.32 4.21 10.80
C ASP A 139 11.58 3.03 10.16
N MET A 140 10.26 3.03 10.24
CA MET A 140 9.43 1.94 9.73
C MET A 140 9.22 2.05 8.22
N VAL A 141 9.21 0.90 7.57
CA VAL A 141 8.75 0.72 6.19
C VAL A 141 7.82 -0.49 6.12
N ALA A 142 6.89 -0.48 5.17
CA ALA A 142 5.94 -1.56 4.93
C ALA A 142 5.92 -1.91 3.44
N GLY A 143 5.23 -2.99 3.07
CA GLY A 143 4.89 -3.24 1.68
C GLY A 143 3.65 -2.45 1.24
N ALA A 144 3.58 -2.06 -0.02
CA ALA A 144 2.50 -1.20 -0.54
C ALA A 144 1.22 -1.95 -0.99
N GLY A 145 1.10 -3.27 -0.80
CA GLY A 145 -0.08 -4.05 -1.22
C GLY A 145 -1.33 -3.95 -0.33
N CYS A 146 -1.26 -3.27 0.81
CA CYS A 146 -2.41 -2.89 1.63
C CYS A 146 -2.11 -1.56 2.31
N LEU A 147 -2.23 -0.46 1.58
CA LEU A 147 -1.74 0.85 1.99
C LEU A 147 -2.73 1.96 1.66
N LEU A 148 -3.28 2.61 2.69
CA LEU A 148 -4.16 3.77 2.56
C LEU A 148 -3.37 5.06 2.75
N ILE A 149 -3.52 5.99 1.82
CA ILE A 149 -2.79 7.27 1.78
C ILE A 149 -3.77 8.41 1.50
N GLN A 150 -3.67 9.49 2.28
CA GLN A 150 -4.32 10.77 1.96
C GLN A 150 -3.62 11.44 0.77
N MET A 151 -4.38 11.92 -0.22
CA MET A 151 -3.79 12.45 -1.45
C MET A 151 -2.89 13.67 -1.21
N GLU A 152 -3.15 14.46 -0.16
CA GLU A 152 -2.32 15.59 0.27
C GLU A 152 -0.88 15.19 0.65
N VAL A 153 -0.63 13.91 0.98
CA VAL A 153 0.73 13.38 1.18
C VAL A 153 1.57 13.60 -0.07
N PHE A 154 1.01 13.38 -1.26
CA PHE A 154 1.73 13.51 -2.53
C PHE A 154 2.02 14.97 -2.91
N ASP A 155 1.39 15.95 -2.26
CA ASP A 155 1.66 17.36 -2.49
C ASP A 155 2.90 17.82 -1.71
N ARG A 156 3.27 17.07 -0.66
CA ARG A 156 4.49 17.26 0.13
C ARG A 156 5.70 16.52 -0.42
N LEU A 157 5.49 15.64 -1.41
CA LEU A 157 6.53 14.82 -2.02
C LEU A 157 6.81 15.29 -3.45
N LYS A 158 8.07 15.18 -3.87
CA LYS A 158 8.46 15.39 -5.28
C LYS A 158 8.32 14.09 -6.06
N ASP A 159 7.90 14.13 -7.31
CA ASP A 159 7.95 12.96 -8.20
C ASP A 159 9.41 12.56 -8.52
N PRO A 160 9.70 11.27 -8.82
CA PRO A 160 8.78 10.13 -8.81
C PRO A 160 8.39 9.72 -7.37
N TYR A 161 7.13 9.37 -7.11
CA TYR A 161 6.70 8.92 -5.77
C TYR A 161 7.21 7.53 -5.40
N PHE A 162 7.19 6.60 -6.36
CA PHE A 162 7.67 5.23 -6.24
C PHE A 162 8.78 5.03 -7.27
N LEU A 163 9.91 4.43 -6.88
CA LEU A 163 11.03 4.19 -7.79
C LEU A 163 11.81 2.96 -7.36
N TRP A 164 12.04 2.03 -8.29
CA TRP A 164 12.90 0.89 -8.04
C TRP A 164 14.37 1.25 -8.27
N THR A 165 15.16 1.33 -7.20
CA THR A 165 16.60 1.65 -7.26
C THR A 165 17.50 0.46 -6.93
N GLN A 166 16.95 -0.62 -6.37
CA GLN A 166 17.71 -1.84 -6.05
C GLN A 166 18.43 -2.40 -7.28
N GLY A 167 19.74 -2.63 -7.14
CA GLY A 167 20.61 -3.10 -8.22
C GLY A 167 21.04 -2.02 -9.22
N ARG A 168 20.49 -0.80 -9.11
CA ARG A 168 20.89 0.39 -9.90
C ARG A 168 21.78 1.33 -9.09
N GLU A 169 21.58 1.35 -7.78
CA GLU A 169 22.31 2.18 -6.83
C GLU A 169 22.98 1.33 -5.74
N LYS A 170 24.06 1.86 -5.14
CA LYS A 170 24.86 1.15 -4.12
C LYS A 170 24.02 0.69 -2.92
N ASP A 171 23.08 1.52 -2.49
CA ASP A 171 22.16 1.27 -1.38
C ASP A 171 20.69 1.29 -1.86
N GLY A 172 20.48 0.92 -3.13
CA GLY A 172 19.17 0.97 -3.76
C GLY A 172 18.14 0.04 -3.10
N VAL A 173 16.89 0.47 -3.14
CA VAL A 173 15.74 -0.17 -2.47
C VAL A 173 14.62 -0.48 -3.47
N SER A 174 13.63 -1.27 -3.03
CA SER A 174 12.39 -1.47 -3.77
C SER A 174 11.52 -0.20 -3.75
N GLU A 175 10.48 -0.17 -4.59
CA GLU A 175 9.70 1.03 -4.84
C GLU A 175 8.87 1.51 -3.64
N ASP A 176 8.39 0.56 -2.84
CA ASP A 176 7.68 0.77 -1.60
C ASP A 176 8.59 1.39 -0.53
N PHE A 177 9.79 0.83 -0.36
CA PHE A 177 10.81 1.36 0.56
C PHE A 177 11.20 2.79 0.18
N TYR A 178 11.43 3.04 -1.11
CA TYR A 178 11.71 4.38 -1.64
C TYR A 178 10.62 5.40 -1.27
N PHE A 179 9.35 5.01 -1.42
CA PHE A 179 8.22 5.87 -1.03
C PHE A 179 8.23 6.19 0.48
N PHE A 180 8.40 5.18 1.33
CA PHE A 180 8.42 5.38 2.79
C PHE A 180 9.63 6.19 3.26
N GLU A 181 10.81 6.01 2.65
CA GLU A 181 11.97 6.87 2.92
C GLU A 181 11.67 8.33 2.61
N LYS A 182 11.03 8.62 1.47
CA LYS A 182 10.63 9.99 1.11
C LYS A 182 9.60 10.58 2.05
N CYS A 183 8.63 9.78 2.48
CA CYS A 183 7.68 10.19 3.52
C CYS A 183 8.40 10.59 4.80
N ARG A 184 9.38 9.79 5.24
CA ARG A 184 10.18 10.07 6.43
C ARG A 184 11.02 11.34 6.26
N GLU A 185 11.69 11.53 5.12
CA GLU A 185 12.44 12.75 4.82
C GLU A 185 11.56 14.01 4.83
N ALA A 186 10.29 13.86 4.40
CA ALA A 186 9.30 14.93 4.44
C ALA A 186 8.60 15.09 5.81
N GLY A 187 9.00 14.32 6.83
CA GLY A 187 8.42 14.35 8.18
C GLY A 187 6.97 13.86 8.23
N ILE A 188 6.61 12.89 7.40
CA ILE A 188 5.28 12.27 7.34
C ILE A 188 5.32 10.97 8.13
N PRO A 189 4.56 10.83 9.24
CA PRO A 189 4.58 9.62 10.04
C PRO A 189 3.91 8.47 9.28
N ILE A 190 4.51 7.28 9.42
CA ILE A 190 4.02 6.04 8.81
C ILE A 190 3.40 5.20 9.92
N HIS A 191 2.20 4.69 9.68
CA HIS A 191 1.46 3.91 10.65
C HIS A 191 1.10 2.54 10.09
N ILE A 192 1.10 1.52 10.96
CA ILE A 192 0.67 0.17 10.64
C ILE A 192 -0.44 -0.23 11.60
N ASP A 193 -1.59 -0.62 11.07
CA ASP A 193 -2.67 -1.17 11.87
C ASP A 193 -2.60 -2.70 11.87
N THR A 194 -2.05 -3.27 12.94
CA THR A 194 -1.89 -4.73 13.07
C THR A 194 -3.20 -5.47 13.28
N THR A 195 -4.32 -4.75 13.47
CA THR A 195 -5.66 -5.34 13.47
C THR A 195 -6.15 -5.68 12.05
N VAL A 196 -5.53 -5.12 11.01
CA VAL A 196 -5.86 -5.37 9.60
C VAL A 196 -4.85 -6.37 9.04
N ARG A 197 -5.23 -7.63 9.01
CA ARG A 197 -4.37 -8.75 8.58
C ARG A 197 -4.87 -9.32 7.26
N CYS A 198 -4.09 -9.17 6.21
CA CYS A 198 -4.44 -9.63 4.86
C CYS A 198 -3.81 -11.00 4.58
N ARG A 199 -4.41 -11.75 3.66
CA ARG A 199 -3.80 -12.95 3.09
C ARG A 199 -3.01 -12.56 1.85
N HIS A 200 -1.77 -13.04 1.72
CA HIS A 200 -0.98 -12.90 0.50
C HIS A 200 -1.05 -14.21 -0.28
N ILE A 201 -1.41 -14.14 -1.56
CA ILE A 201 -1.62 -15.29 -2.42
C ILE A 201 -0.42 -15.46 -3.33
N ASP A 202 0.10 -16.67 -3.39
CA ASP A 202 1.21 -17.03 -4.26
C ASP A 202 0.82 -18.18 -5.19
N PHE A 203 1.28 -18.14 -6.44
CA PHE A 203 1.02 -19.20 -7.41
C PHE A 203 2.31 -19.83 -7.90
N SER A 204 2.23 -21.13 -8.16
CA SER A 204 3.22 -21.83 -8.96
C SER A 204 2.52 -22.59 -10.08
N MET A 205 3.08 -22.50 -11.29
CA MET A 205 2.77 -23.43 -12.37
C MET A 205 3.55 -24.71 -12.14
N LEU A 206 2.90 -25.84 -12.39
CA LEU A 206 3.53 -27.16 -12.42
C LEU A 206 3.60 -27.59 -13.89
N GLU A 207 4.81 -27.72 -14.40
CA GLU A 207 5.05 -28.31 -15.72
C GLU A 207 4.75 -29.81 -15.68
N TRP A 208 4.43 -30.41 -16.82
CA TRP A 208 4.10 -31.84 -16.92
C TRP A 208 5.26 -32.76 -16.47
N THR A 209 6.49 -32.24 -16.49
CA THR A 209 7.72 -32.89 -15.99
C THR A 209 7.86 -32.84 -14.47
N GLY A 210 6.96 -32.16 -13.76
CA GLY A 210 7.00 -31.94 -12.32
C GLY A 210 7.79 -30.69 -11.89
N GLU A 211 8.34 -29.91 -12.82
CA GLU A 211 9.02 -28.65 -12.51
C GLU A 211 8.01 -27.59 -12.03
N ARG A 212 8.31 -26.93 -10.92
CA ARG A 212 7.48 -25.84 -10.39
C ARG A 212 8.08 -24.50 -10.75
N LYS A 213 7.31 -23.65 -11.44
CA LYS A 213 7.66 -22.27 -11.74
C LYS A 213 6.73 -21.31 -11.01
N ARG A 214 7.26 -20.58 -10.03
CA ARG A 214 6.51 -19.52 -9.34
C ARG A 214 6.08 -18.45 -10.35
N LEU A 215 4.81 -18.08 -10.34
CA LEU A 215 4.30 -16.97 -11.13
C LEU A 215 4.56 -15.68 -10.37
N GLN A 216 5.07 -14.67 -11.06
CA GLN A 216 5.16 -13.32 -10.51
C GLN A 216 3.90 -12.55 -10.91
N LEU A 217 3.16 -12.09 -9.90
CA LEU A 217 1.91 -11.32 -10.04
C LEU A 217 2.17 -9.82 -10.06
#